data_AF-A0A4Q3M5A0-F1
#
_entry.id   AF-A0A4Q3M5A0-F1
#
_cell.length_a   1.000
_cell.length_b   1.000
_cell.length_c   1.000
_cell.angle_alpha   90.00
_cell.angle_beta   90.00
_cell.angle_gamma   90.00
#
_symmetry.space_group_name_H-M   'P 1'
#
loop_
_entity.id
_entity.type
_entity.pdbx_description
1 polymer ?
#
loop_
_entity_poly.entity_id
_entity_poly.type
_entity_poly.pdbx_seq_one_letter_code
_entity_poly.pdbx_strand_id
1 'polypeptide(L)'
;IILYAPTFRERESAVRLAPAFWRELSAALDPAHTVLVNLHPNDRQSSIPAGLNNVVDISGRGLDIQEVMRVADLLITDYSSIATDFVLTQKPFLIFGYDYDDYKKTSRDLYYAIEEVFQIPILKTAEELIACMRARPWHDSESYQRQYRRFALEFNQYFDGMSTSRVVDAMDQLA
;
A
#
# COMPACT_ATOMS: atom_id res chain seq x y z
N ILE A 1 0.75 1.35 13.77
CA ILE A 1 1.51 0.51 12.82
C ILE A 1 1.29 1.02 11.40
N ILE A 2 2.33 1.09 10.57
CA ILE A 2 2.25 1.50 9.16
C ILE A 2 2.67 0.31 8.31
N LEU A 3 1.87 -0.07 7.32
CA LEU A 3 2.23 -1.10 6.35
C LEU A 3 2.75 -0.44 5.08
N TYR A 4 3.99 -0.72 4.70
CA TYR A 4 4.53 -0.39 3.39
C TYR A 4 4.55 -1.65 2.52
N ALA A 5 3.66 -1.69 1.52
CA ALA A 5 3.45 -2.86 0.67
C ALA A 5 3.36 -2.42 -0.81
N PRO A 6 4.51 -2.22 -1.46
CA PRO A 6 4.57 -1.75 -2.83
C PRO A 6 4.45 -2.90 -3.85
N THR A 7 4.25 -2.55 -5.12
CA THR A 7 4.17 -3.50 -6.23
C THR A 7 5.55 -4.05 -6.56
N PHE A 8 5.63 -5.31 -7.00
CA PHE A 8 6.86 -5.88 -7.53
C PHE A 8 7.25 -5.21 -8.85
N ARG A 9 8.53 -4.88 -9.01
CA ARG A 9 9.07 -4.41 -10.29
C ARG A 9 9.76 -5.56 -11.03
N GLU A 10 9.19 -5.98 -12.16
CA GLU A 10 9.79 -7.04 -13.02
C GLU A 10 11.13 -6.60 -13.63
N ARG A 11 11.25 -5.31 -13.96
CA ARG A 11 12.49 -4.69 -14.44
C ARG A 11 13.07 -3.79 -13.38
N GLU A 12 14.37 -3.55 -13.43
CA GLU A 12 14.96 -2.52 -12.56
C GLU A 12 14.36 -1.17 -12.89
N SER A 13 13.72 -0.55 -11.89
CA SER A 13 13.33 0.85 -12.00
C SER A 13 14.60 1.70 -11.97
N ALA A 14 14.64 2.76 -12.78
CA ALA A 14 15.73 3.73 -12.71
C ALA A 14 15.72 4.45 -11.35
N VAL A 15 14.57 4.49 -10.68
CA VAL A 15 14.39 5.03 -9.35
C VAL A 15 14.31 3.89 -8.34
N ARG A 16 15.25 3.84 -7.39
CA ARG A 16 15.23 2.87 -6.28
C ARG A 16 15.17 3.59 -4.96
N LEU A 17 14.47 2.99 -4.01
CA LEU A 17 14.53 3.44 -2.62
C LEU A 17 15.88 3.09 -2.02
N ALA A 18 16.79 4.07 -2.04
CA ALA A 18 18.12 3.92 -1.47
C ALA A 18 18.05 3.76 0.05
N PRO A 19 19.08 3.18 0.70
CA PRO A 19 19.17 3.10 2.16
C PRO A 19 18.99 4.44 2.88
N ALA A 20 19.28 5.57 2.22
CA ALA A 20 19.05 6.91 2.77
C ALA A 20 17.56 7.20 3.01
N PHE A 21 16.67 6.80 2.10
CA PHE A 21 15.22 6.96 2.24
C PHE A 21 14.71 6.31 3.54
N TRP A 22 15.12 5.07 3.79
CA TRP A 22 14.69 4.34 4.99
C TRP A 22 15.16 5.00 6.29
N ARG A 23 16.38 5.55 6.30
CA ARG A 23 16.91 6.30 7.45
C ARG A 23 16.14 7.59 7.67
N GLU A 24 15.84 8.31 6.61
CA GLU A 24 15.08 9.56 6.67
C GLU A 24 13.66 9.31 7.18
N LEU A 25 12.97 8.31 6.61
CA LEU A 25 11.64 7.89 7.07
C LEU A 25 11.68 7.47 8.55
N SER A 26 12.62 6.59 8.91
CA SER A 26 12.80 6.12 10.30
C SER A 26 12.99 7.27 11.30
N ALA A 27 13.85 8.24 10.97
CA ALA A 27 14.12 9.41 11.81
C ALA A 27 12.96 10.42 11.83
N ALA A 28 12.12 10.42 10.79
CA ALA A 28 11.05 11.40 10.66
C ALA A 28 9.76 11.03 11.39
N LEU A 29 9.57 9.74 11.68
CA LEU A 29 8.38 9.19 12.33
C LEU A 29 8.39 9.40 13.84
N ASP A 30 7.19 9.46 14.42
CA ASP A 30 7.02 9.38 15.87
C ASP A 30 7.64 8.07 16.40
N PRO A 31 8.37 8.07 17.52
CA PRO A 31 8.96 6.87 18.11
C PRO A 31 7.96 5.74 18.39
N ALA A 32 6.67 6.04 18.54
CA ALA A 32 5.60 5.04 18.70
C ALA A 32 5.16 4.38 17.38
N HIS A 33 5.55 4.92 16.23
CA HIS A 33 5.23 4.34 14.93
C HIS A 33 6.26 3.28 14.52
N THR A 34 5.76 2.19 13.95
CA THR A 34 6.57 1.14 13.32
C THR A 34 6.09 0.93 11.90
N VAL A 35 7.04 0.90 10.95
CA VAL A 35 6.80 0.56 9.55
C VAL A 35 7.08 -0.92 9.35
N LEU A 36 6.06 -1.69 8.98
CA LEU A 36 6.19 -3.05 8.51
C LEU A 36 6.37 -3.01 6.99
N VAL A 37 7.49 -3.52 6.49
CA VAL A 37 7.79 -3.56 5.07
C VAL A 37 7.50 -4.95 4.53
N ASN A 38 6.56 -5.06 3.59
CA ASN A 38 6.20 -6.30 2.94
C ASN A 38 6.44 -6.20 1.43
N LEU A 39 7.62 -6.64 1.02
CA LEU A 39 8.05 -6.70 -0.38
C LEU A 39 7.69 -8.06 -0.98
N HIS A 40 7.59 -8.08 -2.30
CA HIS A 40 7.45 -9.33 -3.03
C HIS A 40 8.69 -10.23 -2.82
N PRO A 41 8.54 -11.57 -2.70
CA PRO A 41 9.67 -12.47 -2.46
C PRO A 41 10.80 -12.41 -3.49
N ASN A 42 10.47 -11.99 -4.72
CA ASN A 42 11.46 -11.81 -5.80
C ASN A 42 12.00 -10.38 -5.90
N ASP A 43 11.62 -9.46 -5.01
CA ASP A 43 12.20 -8.12 -5.00
C ASP A 43 13.69 -8.19 -4.61
N ARG A 44 14.54 -7.69 -5.51
CA ARG A 44 15.99 -7.62 -5.32
C ARG A 44 16.50 -6.17 -5.28
N GLN A 45 15.59 -5.21 -5.37
CA GLN A 45 15.92 -3.80 -5.60
C GLN A 45 15.88 -3.01 -4.30
N SER A 46 14.98 -3.36 -3.39
CA SER A 46 14.84 -2.69 -2.11
C SER A 46 15.82 -3.25 -1.08
N SER A 47 16.65 -2.38 -0.51
CA SER A 47 17.56 -2.74 0.58
C SER A 47 17.23 -1.88 1.80
N ILE A 48 16.55 -2.50 2.77
CA ILE A 48 16.28 -1.90 4.07
C ILE A 48 17.58 -1.99 4.88
N PRO A 49 18.18 -0.86 5.31
CA PRO A 49 19.42 -0.90 6.06
C PRO A 49 19.21 -1.52 7.45
N ALA A 50 20.20 -2.28 7.90
CA ALA A 50 20.21 -2.80 9.26
C ALA A 50 20.32 -1.67 10.31
N GLY A 51 19.85 -1.94 11.53
CA GLY A 51 19.98 -1.02 12.67
C GLY A 51 18.85 0.01 12.79
N LEU A 52 17.81 -0.07 11.96
CA LEU A 52 16.58 0.71 12.14
C LEU A 52 15.67 0.01 13.17
N ASN A 53 15.30 0.71 14.24
CA ASN A 53 14.50 0.13 15.33
C ASN A 53 12.99 0.10 15.01
N ASN A 54 12.53 0.95 14.09
CA ASN A 54 11.13 1.18 13.77
C ASN A 54 10.77 0.88 12.31
N VAL A 55 11.67 0.24 11.55
CA VAL A 55 11.41 -0.27 10.20
C VAL A 55 11.73 -1.76 10.20
N VAL A 56 10.70 -2.58 10.02
CA VAL A 56 10.78 -4.03 10.17
C VAL A 56 10.42 -4.70 8.85
N ASP A 57 11.40 -5.39 8.26
CA ASP A 57 11.15 -6.22 7.08
C ASP A 57 10.43 -7.52 7.47
N ILE A 58 9.19 -7.65 6.99
CA ILE A 58 8.33 -8.82 7.18
C ILE A 58 8.18 -9.66 5.90
N SER A 59 8.87 -9.28 4.83
CA SER A 59 8.81 -9.96 3.52
C SER A 59 9.20 -11.43 3.64
N GLY A 60 8.46 -12.32 2.98
CA GLY A 60 8.79 -13.75 2.91
C GLY A 60 8.69 -14.51 4.25
N ARG A 61 8.15 -13.91 5.31
CA ARG A 61 8.01 -14.56 6.63
C ARG A 61 6.81 -15.50 6.75
N GLY A 62 6.04 -15.71 5.67
CA GLY A 62 4.85 -16.54 5.68
C GLY A 62 3.67 -15.96 6.47
N LEU A 63 3.68 -14.64 6.71
CA LEU A 63 2.55 -13.95 7.34
C LEU A 63 1.41 -13.79 6.34
N ASP A 64 0.18 -13.95 6.81
CA ASP A 64 -1.00 -13.59 6.02
C ASP A 64 -1.11 -12.07 5.94
N ILE A 65 -1.03 -11.54 4.73
CA ILE A 65 -1.12 -10.10 4.48
C ILE A 65 -2.45 -9.51 4.96
N GLN A 66 -3.54 -10.28 4.92
CA GLN A 66 -4.85 -9.83 5.40
C GLN A 66 -4.83 -9.62 6.93
N GLU A 67 -4.12 -10.45 7.68
CA GLU A 67 -3.92 -10.27 9.13
C GLU A 67 -3.05 -9.05 9.42
N VAL A 68 -1.98 -8.85 8.63
CA VAL A 68 -1.11 -7.67 8.75
C VAL A 68 -1.90 -6.39 8.47
N MET A 69 -2.77 -6.38 7.45
CA MET A 69 -3.63 -5.23 7.14
C MET A 69 -4.58 -4.90 8.29
N ARG A 70 -5.11 -5.90 9.02
CA ARG A 70 -6.00 -5.65 10.17
C ARG A 70 -5.31 -4.86 11.28
N VAL A 71 -4.03 -5.13 11.54
CA VAL A 71 -3.25 -4.47 12.61
C VAL A 71 -2.58 -3.17 12.16
N ALA A 72 -2.44 -2.93 10.85
CA ALA A 72 -1.93 -1.68 10.31
C ALA A 72 -2.95 -0.55 10.48
N ASP A 73 -2.50 0.66 10.83
CA ASP A 73 -3.33 1.87 10.95
C ASP A 73 -3.27 2.74 9.69
N LEU A 74 -2.26 2.51 8.84
CA LEU A 74 -2.03 3.20 7.59
C LEU A 74 -1.38 2.23 6.61
N LEU A 75 -1.87 2.20 5.37
CA LEU A 75 -1.19 1.58 4.24
C LEU A 75 -0.44 2.64 3.43
N ILE A 76 0.80 2.36 3.07
CA ILE A 76 1.55 3.05 2.02
C ILE A 76 1.80 2.03 0.92
N THR A 77 1.28 2.30 -0.25
CA THR A 77 1.40 1.44 -1.42
C THR A 77 1.62 2.29 -2.67
N ASP A 78 1.66 1.68 -3.85
CA ASP A 78 1.86 2.37 -5.13
C ASP A 78 0.75 2.01 -6.13
N TYR A 79 0.97 1.04 -6.99
CA TYR A 79 0.06 0.60 -8.05
C TYR A 79 -0.56 -0.76 -7.74
N SER A 80 -0.45 -1.19 -6.48
CA SER A 80 -0.88 -2.52 -6.03
C SER A 80 -2.38 -2.55 -5.76
N SER A 81 -3.01 -3.65 -6.15
CA SER A 81 -4.40 -3.93 -5.79
C SER A 81 -4.61 -4.11 -4.29
N ILE A 82 -3.55 -4.22 -3.47
CA ILE A 82 -3.71 -4.30 -2.01
C ILE A 82 -4.51 -3.12 -1.44
N ALA A 83 -4.51 -1.96 -2.11
CA ALA A 83 -5.37 -0.84 -1.74
C ALA A 83 -6.87 -1.19 -1.79
N THR A 84 -7.32 -2.00 -2.77
CA THR A 84 -8.74 -2.38 -2.91
C THR A 84 -9.21 -3.25 -1.75
N ASP A 85 -8.33 -4.09 -1.20
CA ASP A 85 -8.62 -4.91 -0.03
C ASP A 85 -8.49 -4.10 1.26
N PHE A 86 -7.47 -3.25 1.35
CA PHE A 86 -7.18 -2.48 2.56
C PHE A 86 -8.32 -1.54 2.93
N VAL A 87 -9.04 -0.98 1.95
CA VAL A 87 -10.18 -0.09 2.24
C VAL A 87 -11.33 -0.76 3.00
N LEU A 88 -11.40 -2.10 3.00
CA LEU A 88 -12.34 -2.86 3.83
C LEU A 88 -12.06 -2.69 5.33
N THR A 89 -10.82 -2.33 5.71
CA THR A 89 -10.46 -2.01 7.09
C THR A 89 -10.97 -0.65 7.55
N GLN A 90 -11.47 0.18 6.62
CA GLN A 90 -11.89 1.57 6.87
C GLN A 90 -10.76 2.50 7.35
N LYS A 91 -9.51 2.12 7.10
CA LYS A 91 -8.31 2.88 7.48
C LYS A 91 -7.69 3.59 6.28
N PRO A 92 -7.03 4.73 6.50
CA PRO A 92 -6.48 5.52 5.40
C PRO A 92 -5.30 4.81 4.73
N PHE A 93 -5.10 5.13 3.45
CA PHE A 93 -3.91 4.74 2.68
C PHE A 93 -3.33 5.91 1.89
N LEU A 94 -2.04 5.82 1.56
CA LEU A 94 -1.28 6.75 0.74
C LEU A 94 -0.71 6.04 -0.49
N ILE A 95 -0.64 6.76 -1.61
CA ILE A 95 0.02 6.31 -2.84
C ILE A 95 1.39 6.96 -2.95
N PHE A 96 2.43 6.16 -2.84
CA PHE A 96 3.82 6.57 -3.03
C PHE A 96 4.31 6.12 -4.41
N GLY A 97 3.90 6.86 -5.44
CA GLY A 97 4.17 6.57 -6.84
C GLY A 97 5.47 7.20 -7.34
N TYR A 98 6.57 7.01 -6.62
CA TYR A 98 7.87 7.65 -6.90
C TYR A 98 8.48 7.29 -8.26
N ASP A 99 8.11 6.15 -8.85
CA ASP A 99 8.60 5.64 -10.13
C ASP A 99 7.52 5.50 -11.20
N TYR A 100 6.41 6.24 -11.09
CA TYR A 100 5.23 5.99 -11.92
C TYR A 100 5.49 6.14 -13.43
N ASP A 101 6.24 7.17 -13.80
CA ASP A 101 6.58 7.44 -15.20
C ASP A 101 7.46 6.34 -15.81
N ASP A 102 8.27 5.65 -14.98
CA ASP A 102 9.09 4.53 -15.42
C ASP A 102 8.33 3.20 -15.36
N TYR A 103 7.49 3.02 -14.34
CA TYR A 103 6.62 1.87 -14.18
C TYR A 103 5.69 1.71 -15.39
N LYS A 104 5.05 2.80 -15.84
CA LYS A 104 4.20 2.82 -17.04
C LYS A 104 4.90 2.40 -18.34
N LYS A 105 6.21 2.63 -18.46
CA LYS A 105 6.97 2.30 -19.67
C LYS A 105 7.49 0.87 -19.68
N THR A 106 7.67 0.29 -18.49
CA THR A 106 8.46 -0.94 -18.29
C THR A 106 7.64 -2.12 -17.79
N SER A 107 6.49 -1.85 -17.19
CA SER A 107 5.61 -2.82 -16.55
C SER A 107 4.25 -2.84 -17.25
N ARG A 108 3.49 -3.93 -17.02
CA ARG A 108 2.21 -4.27 -17.65
C ARG A 108 1.30 -3.05 -17.83
N ASP A 109 0.56 -3.03 -18.94
CA ASP A 109 -0.51 -2.05 -19.16
C ASP A 109 -1.44 -2.08 -17.94
N LEU A 110 -1.47 -0.96 -17.20
CA LEU A 110 -2.43 -0.80 -16.14
C LEU A 110 -3.82 -0.73 -16.76
N TYR A 111 -4.77 -1.50 -16.22
CA TYR A 111 -6.17 -1.46 -16.67
C TYR A 111 -6.78 -0.06 -16.55
N TYR A 112 -6.25 0.76 -15.64
CA TYR A 112 -6.68 2.13 -15.38
C TYR A 112 -5.48 3.02 -15.10
N ALA A 113 -5.58 4.30 -15.47
CA ALA A 113 -4.60 5.29 -15.00
C ALA A 113 -4.74 5.46 -13.48
N ILE A 114 -3.63 5.45 -12.73
CA ILE A 114 -3.69 5.50 -11.26
C ILE A 114 -4.28 6.81 -10.77
N GLU A 115 -4.08 7.89 -11.53
CA GLU A 115 -4.69 9.19 -11.26
C GLU A 115 -6.21 9.10 -11.30
N GLU A 116 -6.77 8.36 -12.26
CA GLU A 116 -8.20 8.18 -12.44
C GLU A 116 -8.80 7.29 -11.35
N VAL A 117 -8.09 6.23 -10.98
CA VAL A 117 -8.52 5.27 -9.95
C VAL A 117 -8.50 5.91 -8.58
N PHE A 118 -7.33 6.36 -8.14
CA PHE A 118 -7.12 6.66 -6.74
C PHE A 118 -7.77 7.97 -6.35
N GLN A 119 -7.77 9.00 -7.19
CA GLN A 119 -8.42 10.27 -6.82
C GLN A 119 -7.60 11.07 -5.79
N ILE A 120 -6.81 10.38 -4.96
CA ILE A 120 -6.04 10.89 -3.83
C ILE A 120 -4.63 11.31 -4.24
N PRO A 121 -3.95 12.14 -3.43
CA PRO A 121 -2.60 12.60 -3.74
C PRO A 121 -1.63 11.44 -4.00
N ILE A 122 -0.90 11.53 -5.11
CA ILE A 122 0.21 10.65 -5.46
C ILE A 122 1.49 11.35 -5.03
N LEU A 123 2.16 10.76 -4.04
CA LEU A 123 3.40 11.26 -3.46
C LEU A 123 4.55 10.70 -4.30
N LYS A 124 5.42 11.58 -4.77
CA LYS A 124 6.52 11.24 -5.69
C LYS A 124 7.89 11.27 -5.01
N THR A 125 8.01 11.96 -3.87
CA THR A 125 9.28 12.07 -3.15
C THR A 125 9.17 11.65 -1.68
N ALA A 126 10.33 11.37 -1.08
CA ALA A 126 10.43 11.05 0.34
C ALA A 126 9.92 12.20 1.21
N GLU A 127 10.26 13.43 0.83
CA GLU A 127 9.87 14.66 1.50
C GLU A 127 8.35 14.86 1.45
N GLU A 128 7.72 14.63 0.31
CA GLU A 128 6.26 14.67 0.17
C GLU A 128 5.59 13.61 1.04
N LEU A 129 6.11 12.39 1.06
CA LEU A 129 5.60 11.31 1.90
C LEU A 129 5.70 11.65 3.38
N ILE A 130 6.87 12.06 3.84
CA ILE A 130 7.14 12.41 5.23
C ILE A 130 6.30 13.63 5.65
N ALA A 131 6.22 14.66 4.81
CA ALA A 131 5.40 15.84 5.08
C ALA A 131 3.92 15.48 5.23
N CYS A 132 3.39 14.64 4.32
CA CYS A 132 2.03 14.14 4.40
C CYS A 132 1.80 13.37 5.70
N MET A 133 2.69 12.44 6.06
CA MET A 133 2.57 11.64 7.28
C MET A 133 2.62 12.48 8.57
N ARG A 134 3.34 13.62 8.57
CA ARG A 134 3.42 14.55 9.70
C ARG A 134 2.23 15.50 9.80
N ALA A 135 1.59 15.82 8.67
CA ALA A 135 0.44 16.70 8.63
C ALA A 135 -0.80 16.02 9.24
N ARG A 136 -1.09 16.27 10.52
CA ARG A 136 -2.33 15.82 11.17
C ARG A 136 -3.58 16.25 10.38
N PRO A 137 -4.67 15.49 10.49
CA PRO A 137 -4.96 14.33 9.66
C PRO A 137 -5.38 14.76 8.25
N TRP A 138 -4.47 14.67 7.29
CA TRP A 138 -4.75 14.82 5.84
C TRP A 138 -5.96 13.99 5.38
N HIS A 139 -6.16 12.83 6.03
CA HIS A 139 -7.27 11.93 5.77
C HIS A 139 -8.62 12.43 6.28
N ASP A 140 -8.70 13.42 7.18
CA ASP A 140 -9.99 14.00 7.60
C ASP A 140 -10.49 15.05 6.61
N SER A 141 -9.67 15.44 5.64
CA SER A 141 -10.09 16.39 4.62
C SER A 141 -11.29 15.83 3.85
N GLU A 142 -12.28 16.69 3.59
CA GLU A 142 -13.49 16.31 2.87
C GLU A 142 -13.17 15.73 1.47
N SER A 143 -12.13 16.27 0.82
CA SER A 143 -11.65 15.78 -0.47
C SER A 143 -11.15 14.35 -0.38
N TYR A 144 -10.28 14.04 0.58
CA TYR A 144 -9.76 12.70 0.77
C TYR A 144 -10.90 11.72 1.09
N GLN A 145 -11.75 12.06 2.05
CA GLN A 145 -12.87 11.23 2.48
C GLN A 145 -13.84 10.90 1.33
N ARG A 146 -14.11 11.88 0.46
CA ARG A 146 -14.93 11.68 -0.75
C ARG A 146 -14.27 10.73 -1.75
N GLN A 147 -12.98 10.90 -2.01
CA GLN A 147 -12.22 10.07 -2.95
C GLN A 147 -12.05 8.65 -2.42
N TYR A 148 -11.72 8.50 -1.14
CA TYR A 148 -11.65 7.23 -0.43
C TYR A 148 -12.97 6.46 -0.53
N ARG A 149 -14.11 7.09 -0.22
CA ARG A 149 -15.43 6.45 -0.31
C ARG A 149 -15.77 6.03 -1.74
N ARG A 150 -15.45 6.87 -2.73
CA ARG A 150 -15.67 6.49 -4.13
C ARG A 150 -14.86 5.24 -4.49
N PHE A 151 -13.55 5.26 -4.22
CA PHE A 151 -12.68 4.12 -4.49
C PHE A 151 -13.16 2.86 -3.77
N ALA A 152 -13.53 2.97 -2.48
CA ALA A 152 -14.05 1.83 -1.73
C ALA A 152 -15.32 1.25 -2.34
N LEU A 153 -16.28 2.09 -2.75
CA LEU A 153 -17.52 1.65 -3.39
C LEU A 153 -17.27 1.02 -4.77
N GLU A 154 -16.39 1.61 -5.57
CA GLU A 154 -16.06 1.15 -6.92
C GLU A 154 -15.51 -0.28 -6.92
N PHE A 155 -14.58 -0.59 -6.00
CA PHE A 155 -13.93 -1.90 -5.95
C PHE A 155 -14.58 -2.90 -4.99
N ASN A 156 -15.47 -2.45 -4.08
CA ASN A 156 -16.10 -3.33 -3.07
C ASN A 156 -17.63 -3.26 -3.03
N GLN A 157 -18.30 -2.85 -4.11
CA GLN A 157 -19.78 -2.73 -4.16
C GLN A 157 -20.55 -4.00 -3.78
N TYR A 158 -19.97 -5.20 -3.97
CA TYR A 158 -20.61 -6.49 -3.67
C TYR A 158 -20.09 -7.13 -2.38
N PHE A 159 -19.32 -6.40 -1.58
CA PHE A 159 -18.78 -6.90 -0.33
C PHE A 159 -19.87 -7.02 0.74
N ASP A 160 -20.14 -8.25 1.18
CA ASP A 160 -21.09 -8.58 2.25
C ASP A 160 -20.50 -9.58 3.28
N GLY A 161 -19.23 -9.96 3.13
CA GLY A 161 -18.57 -10.95 3.98
C GLY A 161 -18.96 -12.41 3.73
N MET A 162 -19.78 -12.71 2.72
CA MET A 162 -20.37 -14.04 2.49
C MET A 162 -19.79 -14.77 1.28
N SER A 163 -18.69 -14.27 0.68
CA SER A 163 -18.06 -14.86 -0.50
C SER A 163 -17.73 -16.35 -0.35
N THR A 164 -17.12 -16.75 0.76
CA THR A 164 -16.79 -18.16 1.00
C THR A 164 -18.04 -19.03 1.14
N SER A 165 -19.08 -18.56 1.86
CA SER A 165 -20.34 -19.31 2.02
C SER A 165 -20.99 -19.58 0.66
N ARG A 166 -21.09 -18.56 -0.20
CA ARG A 166 -21.69 -18.71 -1.53
C ARG A 166 -20.96 -19.72 -2.42
N VAL A 167 -19.63 -19.80 -2.29
CA VAL A 167 -18.84 -20.80 -3.04
C VAL A 167 -19.11 -22.21 -2.51
N VAL A 168 -19.13 -22.39 -1.19
CA VAL A 168 -19.43 -23.70 -0.57
C VAL A 168 -20.84 -24.16 -0.95
N ASP A 169 -21.85 -23.29 -0.80
CA ASP A 169 -23.24 -23.61 -1.15
C ASP A 169 -23.39 -24.00 -2.62
N ALA A 170 -22.64 -23.36 -3.53
CA ALA A 170 -22.65 -23.69 -4.96
C ALA A 170 -21.97 -25.04 -5.26
N MET A 171 -20.90 -25.39 -4.53
CA MET A 171 -20.24 -26.68 -4.67
C MET A 171 -21.16 -27.82 -4.20
N ASP A 172 -21.88 -27.62 -3.10
CA ASP A 172 -22.82 -28.63 -2.57
C ASP A 172 -24.01 -28.89 -3.52
N GLN A 173 -24.41 -27.90 -4.32
CA GLN A 173 -25.47 -28.05 -5.33
C GLN A 173 -25.02 -28.81 -6.59
N LEU A 174 -23.71 -28.94 -6.82
CA LEU A 174 -23.12 -29.63 -7.97
C LEU A 174 -22.72 -31.08 -7.67
N ALA A 175 -22.75 -31.48 -6.40
CA ALA A 175 -22.43 -32.83 -5.91
C ALA A 175 -23.66 -33.75 -5.91
#